data_AF-A0A973JV12-F1
#
_entry.id   AF-A0A973JV12-F1
#
_cell.length_a   1.000
_cell.length_b   1.000
_cell.length_c   1.000
_cell.angle_alpha   90.00
_cell.angle_beta   90.00
_cell.angle_gamma   90.00
#
_symmetry.space_group_name_H-M   'P 1'
#
loop_
_entity.id
_entity.type
_entity.pdbx_description
1 polymer ?
#
loop_
_entity_poly.entity_id
_entity_poly.type
_entity_poly.pdbx_seq_one_letter_code
_entity_poly.pdbx_strand_id
1 'polypeptide(L)'
;MKIFRFIKKNWIKLSLGIILFLGLGFFWYISDYYLADNYALSILEKNDVYEVDNFIELRADSDIGFIFYPGGKVESLAYLVLLDSIRNEGINVYLVKMPFNLAVFNINAADKIIEKYPNIKQWYIGGHS
;
A
#
# COMPACT_ATOMS: atom_id res chain seq x y z
N MET A 1 -44.10 -19.47 -8.07
CA MET A 1 -43.69 -20.77 -7.48
C MET A 1 -42.54 -21.47 -8.21
N LYS A 2 -42.46 -21.48 -9.56
CA LYS A 2 -41.37 -22.16 -10.32
C LYS A 2 -39.98 -21.52 -10.14
N ILE A 3 -39.88 -20.18 -10.15
CA ILE A 3 -38.63 -19.43 -9.96
C ILE A 3 -38.00 -19.70 -8.58
N PHE A 4 -38.79 -19.65 -7.51
CA PHE A 4 -38.30 -19.97 -6.16
C PHE A 4 -37.77 -21.40 -6.03
N ARG A 5 -38.44 -22.39 -6.65
CA ARG A 5 -37.93 -23.78 -6.71
C ARG A 5 -36.64 -23.91 -7.51
N PHE A 6 -36.50 -23.16 -8.60
CA PHE A 6 -35.27 -23.13 -9.41
C PHE A 6 -34.11 -22.52 -8.63
N ILE A 7 -34.31 -21.35 -8.01
CA ILE A 7 -33.30 -20.70 -7.17
C ILE A 7 -32.91 -21.63 -6.02
N LYS A 8 -33.86 -22.21 -5.29
CA LYS A 8 -33.58 -23.15 -4.19
C LYS A 8 -32.85 -24.42 -4.65
N LYS A 9 -32.99 -24.84 -5.92
CA LYS A 9 -32.26 -25.99 -6.48
C LYS A 9 -30.85 -25.62 -6.95
N ASN A 10 -30.64 -24.38 -7.40
CA ASN A 10 -29.40 -23.93 -8.04
C ASN A 10 -28.64 -22.85 -7.26
N TRP A 11 -29.05 -22.54 -6.03
CA TRP A 11 -28.52 -21.39 -5.26
C TRP A 11 -27.01 -21.43 -5.08
N ILE A 12 -26.40 -22.61 -4.91
CA ILE A 12 -24.94 -22.78 -4.83
C ILE A 12 -24.28 -22.34 -6.13
N LYS A 13 -24.78 -22.80 -7.28
CA LYS A 13 -24.23 -22.42 -8.60
C LYS A 13 -24.41 -20.94 -8.89
N LEU A 14 -25.57 -20.38 -8.53
CA LEU A 14 -25.84 -18.95 -8.66
C LEU A 14 -24.92 -18.12 -7.78
N SER A 15 -24.72 -18.53 -6.52
CA SER A 15 -23.81 -17.85 -5.58
C SER A 15 -22.37 -17.91 -6.07
N LEU A 16 -21.90 -19.07 -6.55
CA LEU A 16 -20.57 -19.22 -7.15
C LEU A 16 -20.41 -18.34 -8.39
N GLY A 17 -21.43 -18.28 -9.25
CA GLY A 17 -21.43 -17.40 -10.42
C GLY A 17 -21.32 -15.92 -10.04
N ILE A 18 -22.05 -15.48 -9.02
CA ILE A 18 -21.98 -14.11 -8.50
C ILE A 18 -20.60 -13.81 -7.89
N ILE A 19 -20.06 -14.72 -7.07
CA ILE A 19 -18.73 -14.57 -6.46
C ILE A 19 -17.66 -14.45 -7.55
N LEU A 20 -17.72 -15.31 -8.58
CA LEU A 20 -16.78 -15.24 -9.71
C LEU A 20 -16.89 -13.90 -10.44
N PHE A 21 -18.12 -13.44 -10.72
CA PHE A 21 -18.36 -12.16 -11.39
C PHE A 21 -17.83 -10.98 -10.57
N LEU A 22 -18.11 -10.95 -9.26
CA LEU A 22 -17.59 -9.92 -8.36
C LEU A 22 -16.07 -9.97 -8.25
N GLY A 23 -15.49 -11.18 -8.20
CA GLY A 23 -14.03 -11.36 -8.17
C GLY A 23 -13.35 -10.84 -9.44
N LEU A 24 -13.91 -11.13 -10.61
CA LEU A 24 -13.40 -10.60 -11.89
C LEU A 24 -13.55 -9.08 -11.97
N GLY A 25 -14.69 -8.55 -11.53
CA GLY A 25 -14.92 -7.09 -11.47
C GLY A 25 -13.94 -6.40 -10.52
N PHE A 26 -13.70 -6.97 -9.34
CA PHE A 26 -12.73 -6.46 -8.38
C PHE A 26 -11.30 -6.52 -8.95
N PHE A 27 -10.90 -7.65 -9.54
CA PHE A 27 -9.59 -7.82 -10.16
C PHE A 27 -9.36 -6.78 -11.26
N TRP A 28 -10.35 -6.56 -12.13
CA TRP A 28 -10.28 -5.54 -13.18
C TRP A 28 -10.14 -4.12 -12.58
N TYR A 29 -10.91 -3.81 -11.53
CA TYR A 29 -10.85 -2.51 -10.86
C TYR A 29 -9.46 -2.20 -10.25
N ILE A 30 -8.84 -3.18 -9.57
CA ILE A 30 -7.53 -3.00 -8.92
C ILE A 30 -6.34 -3.10 -9.88
N SER A 31 -6.55 -3.61 -11.11
CA SER A 31 -5.47 -3.74 -12.09
C SER A 31 -5.11 -2.42 -12.76
N ASP A 32 -6.00 -1.43 -12.69
CA ASP A 32 -5.78 -0.08 -13.21
C ASP A 32 -5.28 0.84 -12.09
N TYR A 33 -4.03 1.29 -12.18
CA TYR A 33 -3.40 2.17 -11.19
C TYR A 33 -2.21 2.92 -11.79
N TYR A 34 -1.81 4.02 -11.15
CA TYR A 34 -0.64 4.81 -11.52
C TYR A 34 0.64 4.05 -11.16
N LEU A 35 1.52 3.85 -12.14
CA LEU A 35 2.78 3.12 -12.00
C LEU A 35 3.92 4.05 -11.61
N ALA A 36 4.89 3.49 -10.89
CA ALA A 36 6.17 4.14 -10.68
C ALA A 36 6.93 4.25 -12.00
N ASP A 37 7.61 5.37 -12.21
CA ASP A 37 8.54 5.50 -13.32
C ASP A 37 9.92 4.90 -12.99
N ASN A 38 10.74 4.69 -14.02
CA ASN A 38 12.07 4.12 -13.87
C ASN A 38 12.99 4.97 -12.98
N TYR A 39 12.75 6.27 -12.86
CA TYR A 39 13.57 7.14 -12.03
C TYR A 39 13.26 6.89 -10.55
N ALA A 40 11.99 6.80 -10.18
CA ALA A 40 11.56 6.39 -8.85
C ALA A 40 12.09 4.99 -8.47
N LEU A 41 12.08 4.05 -9.41
CA LEU A 41 12.62 2.70 -9.19
C LEU A 41 14.13 2.71 -8.93
N SER A 42 14.89 3.61 -9.57
CA SER A 42 16.34 3.70 -9.33
C SER A 42 16.71 4.11 -7.90
N ILE A 43 15.79 4.73 -7.16
CA ILE A 43 15.97 5.04 -5.73
C ILE A 43 16.08 3.77 -4.87
N LEU A 44 15.45 2.66 -5.28
CA LEU A 44 15.56 1.38 -4.57
C LEU A 44 16.97 0.79 -4.58
N GLU A 45 17.80 1.19 -5.54
CA GLU A 45 19.17 0.68 -5.69
C GLU A 45 20.16 1.39 -4.75
N LYS A 46 19.71 2.41 -4.01
CA LYS A 46 20.55 3.11 -3.04
C LYS A 46 20.81 2.27 -1.79
N ASN A 47 22.01 2.39 -1.22
CA ASN A 47 22.47 1.60 -0.08
C ASN A 47 21.72 1.88 1.24
N ASP A 48 21.01 3.00 1.32
CA ASP A 48 20.24 3.45 2.48
C ASP A 48 18.72 3.27 2.29
N VAL A 49 18.31 2.53 1.26
CA VAL A 49 16.92 2.21 0.96
C VAL A 49 16.72 0.70 1.08
N TYR A 50 15.73 0.30 1.87
CA TYR A 50 15.48 -1.10 2.20
C TYR A 50 14.01 -1.45 2.02
N GLU A 51 13.76 -2.55 1.33
CA GLU A 51 12.43 -3.11 1.22
C GLU A 51 12.15 -4.03 2.43
N VAL A 52 11.16 -3.68 3.25
CA VAL A 52 10.90 -4.34 4.53
C VAL A 52 9.44 -4.78 4.58
N ASP A 53 9.19 -6.03 4.19
CA ASP A 53 7.85 -6.63 4.12
C ASP A 53 6.80 -5.70 3.48
N ASN A 54 6.03 -5.02 4.33
CA ASN A 54 4.89 -4.17 4.00
C ASN A 54 5.23 -2.67 3.93
N PHE A 55 6.50 -2.29 3.96
CA PHE A 55 6.93 -0.90 3.76
C PHE A 55 8.32 -0.83 3.14
N ILE A 56 8.74 0.38 2.79
CA ILE A 56 10.09 0.69 2.30
C ILE A 56 10.68 1.70 3.27
N GLU A 57 11.86 1.36 3.79
CA GLU A 57 12.62 2.17 4.72
C GLU A 57 13.68 2.96 3.96
N LEU A 58 13.68 4.27 4.14
CA LEU A 58 14.61 5.23 3.59
C LEU A 58 15.37 5.83 4.77
N ARG A 59 16.59 5.36 5.04
CA ARG A 59 17.31 5.68 6.28
C ARG A 59 17.99 7.03 6.23
N ALA A 60 17.87 7.74 7.34
CA ALA A 60 18.67 8.90 7.69
C ALA A 60 19.22 8.70 9.12
N ASP A 61 20.40 9.24 9.41
CA ASP A 61 20.98 9.14 10.76
C ASP A 61 20.33 10.16 11.71
N SER A 62 19.10 9.85 12.16
CA SER A 62 18.20 10.77 12.86
C SER A 62 17.23 10.05 13.80
N ASP A 63 16.74 10.74 14.83
CA ASP A 63 15.68 10.25 15.73
C ASP A 63 14.28 10.75 15.34
N ILE A 64 14.14 11.31 14.13
CA ILE A 64 12.88 11.73 13.53
C ILE A 64 12.47 10.74 12.43
N GLY A 65 11.21 10.31 12.46
CA GLY A 65 10.60 9.42 11.48
C GLY A 65 9.39 10.04 10.79
N PHE A 66 9.22 9.75 9.51
CA PHE A 66 8.07 10.13 8.70
C PHE A 66 7.46 8.88 8.05
N ILE A 67 6.21 8.59 8.37
CA ILE A 67 5.46 7.48 7.77
C ILE A 67 4.56 8.05 6.68
N PHE A 68 4.66 7.51 5.48
CA PHE A 68 3.89 7.96 4.33
C PHE A 68 2.89 6.90 3.86
N TYR A 69 1.62 7.29 3.78
CA TYR A 69 0.53 6.50 3.19
C TYR A 69 0.31 6.92 1.73
N PRO A 70 0.55 6.02 0.75
CA PRO A 70 0.31 6.33 -0.65
C PRO A 70 -1.20 6.42 -0.98
N GLY A 71 -1.51 7.15 -2.05
CA GLY A 71 -2.87 7.32 -2.55
C GLY A 71 -3.49 6.04 -3.12
N GLY A 72 -4.82 6.06 -3.23
CA GLY A 72 -5.57 4.96 -3.82
C GLY A 72 -5.28 4.82 -5.31
N LYS A 73 -5.07 3.59 -5.80
CA LYS A 73 -4.69 3.30 -7.18
C LYS A 73 -3.37 4.00 -7.60
N VAL A 74 -2.43 4.12 -6.66
CA VAL A 74 -1.07 4.58 -6.94
C VAL A 74 -0.09 3.54 -6.41
N GLU A 75 0.82 3.07 -7.27
CA GLU A 75 1.92 2.21 -6.86
C GLU A 75 2.80 2.96 -5.85
N SER A 76 3.05 2.36 -4.69
CA SER A 76 3.77 3.02 -3.59
C SER A 76 5.13 3.57 -4.03
N LEU A 77 5.81 2.84 -4.92
CA LEU A 77 7.12 3.21 -5.46
C LEU A 77 7.13 4.55 -6.19
N ALA A 78 5.99 5.02 -6.71
CA ALA A 78 5.90 6.32 -7.39
C ALA A 78 6.26 7.51 -6.50
N TYR A 79 6.19 7.34 -5.17
CA TYR A 79 6.53 8.39 -4.21
C TYR A 79 8.02 8.44 -3.86
N LEU A 80 8.84 7.48 -4.29
CA LEU A 80 10.23 7.37 -3.84
C LEU A 80 11.07 8.62 -4.12
N VAL A 81 10.84 9.32 -5.23
CA VAL A 81 11.55 10.57 -5.54
C VAL A 81 11.26 11.66 -4.51
N LEU A 82 9.99 11.85 -4.17
CA LEU A 82 9.55 12.82 -3.15
C LEU A 82 10.09 12.43 -1.78
N LEU A 83 9.97 11.15 -1.42
CA LEU A 83 10.34 10.65 -0.11
C LEU A 83 11.86 10.62 0.10
N ASP A 84 12.64 10.36 -0.95
CA ASP A 84 14.09 10.50 -0.90
C ASP A 84 14.52 11.96 -0.72
N SER A 85 13.77 12.91 -1.28
CA SER A 85 14.01 14.34 -1.03
C SER A 85 13.80 14.69 0.45
N ILE A 86 12.76 14.13 1.10
CA ILE A 86 12.53 14.30 2.55
C ILE A 86 13.64 13.61 3.35
N ARG A 87 14.06 12.42 2.94
CA ARG A 87 15.17 11.68 3.58
C ARG A 87 16.47 12.48 3.56
N ASN A 88 16.77 13.16 2.45
CA ASN A 88 17.96 14.00 2.31
C ASN A 88 18.00 15.19 3.28
N GLU A 89 16.86 15.59 3.86
CA GLU A 89 16.78 16.59 4.93
C GLU A 89 17.02 15.99 6.34
N GLY A 90 17.45 14.73 6.43
CA GLY A 90 17.80 14.09 7.70
C GLY A 90 16.61 13.46 8.44
N ILE A 91 15.58 13.01 7.71
CA ILE A 91 14.39 12.34 8.29
C ILE A 91 14.35 10.89 7.84
N ASN A 92 14.17 9.94 8.77
CA ASN A 92 13.92 8.55 8.37
C ASN A 92 12.54 8.46 7.73
N VAL A 93 12.43 7.90 6.53
CA VAL A 93 11.15 7.80 5.83
C VAL A 93 10.71 6.34 5.71
N TYR A 94 9.43 6.10 5.95
CA TYR A 94 8.80 4.79 5.91
C TYR A 94 7.59 4.85 4.98
N LEU A 95 7.77 4.41 3.74
CA LEU A 95 6.72 4.35 2.74
C LEU A 95 5.92 3.06 2.93
N VAL A 96 4.67 3.17 3.35
CA VAL A 96 3.80 2.00 3.52
C VAL A 96 3.43 1.43 2.16
N LYS A 97 3.49 0.10 2.02
CA LYS A 97 2.90 -0.61 0.90
C LYS A 97 1.46 -0.95 1.20
N MET A 98 0.57 -0.56 0.29
CA MET A 98 -0.86 -0.84 0.42
C MET A 98 -1.24 -2.08 -0.39
N PRO A 99 -1.94 -3.06 0.22
CA PRO A 99 -2.51 -4.16 -0.54
C PRO A 99 -3.40 -3.62 -1.66
N PHE A 100 -3.17 -4.10 -2.89
CA PHE A 100 -3.88 -3.66 -4.09
C PHE A 100 -3.81 -2.15 -4.38
N ASN A 101 -2.80 -1.45 -3.85
CA ASN A 101 -2.67 0.01 -3.92
C ASN A 101 -3.89 0.75 -3.31
N LEU A 102 -4.49 0.19 -2.25
CA LEU A 102 -5.67 0.75 -1.61
C LEU A 102 -5.49 0.84 -0.08
N ALA A 103 -5.49 2.08 0.44
CA ALA A 103 -5.21 2.38 1.85
C ALA A 103 -6.16 1.70 2.85
N VAL A 104 -7.40 1.40 2.43
CA VAL A 104 -8.42 0.70 3.23
C VAL A 104 -7.94 -0.67 3.74
N PHE A 105 -7.02 -1.34 3.06
CA PHE A 105 -6.56 -2.67 3.46
C PHE A 105 -5.42 -2.68 4.50
N ASN A 106 -4.83 -1.53 4.84
CA ASN A 106 -3.72 -1.47 5.81
C ASN A 106 -3.74 -0.18 6.64
N ILE A 107 -4.89 0.12 7.24
CA ILE A 107 -5.12 1.38 7.99
C ILE A 107 -4.22 1.56 9.23
N ASN A 108 -3.78 0.46 9.85
CA ASN A 108 -2.95 0.47 11.07
C ASN A 108 -1.46 0.17 10.77
N ALA A 109 -0.99 0.45 9.55
CA ALA A 109 0.40 0.18 9.18
C ALA A 109 1.41 0.96 10.04
N ALA A 110 1.05 2.18 10.40
CA ALA A 110 1.90 3.08 11.17
C ALA A 110 2.22 2.53 12.55
N ASP A 111 1.23 1.97 13.25
CA ASP A 111 1.42 1.41 14.59
C ASP A 111 2.54 0.35 14.60
N LYS A 112 2.51 -0.55 13.62
CA LYS A 112 3.53 -1.60 13.45
C LYS A 112 4.92 -1.06 13.16
N ILE A 113 5.00 0.05 12.40
CA ILE A 113 6.28 0.70 12.10
C ILE A 113 6.80 1.40 13.36
N ILE A 114 5.96 2.16 14.06
CA ILE A 114 6.34 2.86 15.30
C ILE A 114 6.86 1.88 16.35
N GLU A 115 6.18 0.74 16.54
CA GLU A 115 6.62 -0.32 17.47
C GLU A 115 7.97 -0.94 17.08
N LYS A 116 8.27 -1.01 15.77
CA LYS A 116 9.50 -1.62 15.25
C LYS A 116 10.74 -0.73 15.41
N TYR A 117 10.58 0.59 15.50
CA TYR A 117 11.69 1.55 15.58
C TYR A 117 11.62 2.38 16.87
N PRO A 118 11.89 1.77 18.04
CA PRO A 118 11.82 2.45 19.34
C PRO A 118 12.90 3.54 19.54
N ASN A 119 13.91 3.60 18.66
CA ASN A 119 14.95 4.62 18.66
C ASN A 119 14.47 5.96 18.07
N ILE A 120 13.38 5.97 17.30
CA ILE A 120 12.77 7.19 16.77
C ILE A 120 11.92 7.84 17.87
N LYS A 121 12.19 9.11 18.17
CA LYS A 121 11.54 9.87 19.26
C LYS A 121 10.42 10.77 18.78
N GLN A 122 10.44 11.18 17.51
CA GLN A 122 9.44 12.06 16.92
C GLN A 122 8.90 11.46 15.63
N TRP A 123 7.57 11.41 15.53
CA TRP A 123 6.89 10.82 14.38
C TRP A 123 6.00 11.84 13.69
N TYR A 124 6.13 11.90 12.38
CA TYR A 124 5.19 12.55 11.49
C TYR A 124 4.50 11.47 10.65
N ILE A 125 3.20 11.65 10.41
CA ILE A 125 2.44 10.76 9.52
C ILE A 125 1.78 11.64 8.47
N GLY A 126 1.97 11.27 7.21
CA GLY A 126 1.38 11.98 6.08
C GLY A 126 0.94 11.01 4.99
N GLY A 127 0.34 11.55 3.95
CA GLY A 127 -0.09 10.76 2.81
C GLY A 127 -0.67 11.61 1.70
N HIS A 128 -0.99 10.93 0.61
CA HIS A 128 -1.66 11.49 -0.55
C HIS A 128 -2.96 10.74 -0.78
N SER A 129 -4.00 11.40 -1.29
CA SER A 129 -5.24 10.76 -1.74
C SER A 129 -5.39 10.94 -3.23
#